data_AF-T1L665-F1
#
_entry.id   AF-T1L665-F1
#
_cell.length_a   1.000
_cell.length_b   1.000
_cell.length_c   1.000
_cell.angle_alpha   90.00
_cell.angle_beta   90.00
_cell.angle_gamma   90.00
#
_symmetry.space_group_name_H-M   'P 1'
#
loop_
_entity.id
_entity.type
_entity.pdbx_description
1 polymer ?
#
loop_
_entity_poly.entity_id
_entity_poly.type
_entity_poly.pdbx_seq_one_letter_code
_entity_poly.pdbx_strand_id
1 'polypeptide(L)'
;MVITYDRHDCVPMKVAYCIKHNVRYSHITLPNKNDDDTSQESINIQLAEYDPILSVKCYSLLPLFLCSLSTSFCNSTSQPIKPCRSFCKGKLIVDIFIHYFVISCLNNVQ
;
A
#
# COMPACT_ATOMS: atom_id res chain seq x y z
N MET A 1 -6.12 31.05 -19.43
CA MET A 1 -6.31 29.58 -19.44
C MET A 1 -6.05 29.10 -18.02
N VAL A 2 -7.11 28.94 -17.22
CA VAL A 2 -6.97 28.36 -15.88
C VAL A 2 -6.98 26.86 -16.08
N ILE A 3 -5.83 26.21 -15.95
CA ILE A 3 -5.74 24.75 -15.99
C ILE A 3 -6.18 24.26 -14.61
N THR A 4 -7.48 24.00 -14.44
CA THR A 4 -7.98 23.22 -13.30
C THR A 4 -8.04 21.75 -13.71
N TYR A 5 -6.91 21.06 -13.68
CA TYR A 5 -6.85 19.59 -13.75
C TYR A 5 -6.53 19.07 -12.34
N ASP A 6 -7.52 19.05 -11.46
CA ASP A 6 -7.42 18.36 -10.17
C ASP A 6 -8.72 17.60 -9.90
N ARG A 7 -9.02 16.63 -10.78
CA ARG A 7 -9.87 15.51 -10.41
C ARG A 7 -8.94 14.33 -10.16
N HIS A 8 -8.78 13.99 -8.88
CA HIS A 8 -8.35 12.66 -8.51
C HIS A 8 -9.46 11.71 -8.95
N ASP A 9 -9.31 11.13 -10.14
CA ASP A 9 -10.32 10.24 -10.68
C ASP A 9 -10.29 8.94 -9.86
N CYS A 10 -11.44 8.63 -9.27
CA CYS A 10 -11.64 7.37 -8.60
C CYS A 10 -11.75 6.28 -9.66
N VAL A 11 -10.75 5.42 -9.70
CA VAL A 11 -10.69 4.32 -10.65
C VAL A 11 -10.94 2.99 -9.93
N PRO A 12 -11.54 2.00 -10.61
CA PRO A 12 -11.62 0.65 -10.08
C PRO A 12 -10.23 0.09 -9.77
N MET A 13 -10.09 -0.57 -8.62
CA MET A 13 -8.86 -1.24 -8.21
C MET A 13 -8.64 -2.50 -9.05
N LYS A 14 -7.48 -2.56 -9.69
CA LYS A 14 -6.92 -3.66 -10.48
C LYS A 14 -5.56 -4.12 -9.95
N VAL A 15 -5.16 -3.62 -8.78
CA VAL A 15 -3.95 -4.04 -8.07
C VAL A 15 -4.19 -5.46 -7.54
N ALA A 16 -3.74 -6.46 -8.31
CA ALA A 16 -3.95 -7.88 -8.06
C ALA A 16 -3.44 -8.29 -6.67
N TYR A 17 -2.32 -7.71 -6.23
CA TYR A 17 -1.78 -7.93 -4.90
C TYR A 17 -2.80 -7.60 -3.79
N CYS A 18 -3.38 -6.40 -3.84
CA CYS A 18 -4.34 -5.94 -2.84
C CYS A 18 -5.67 -6.72 -2.89
N ILE A 19 -6.09 -7.12 -4.08
CA ILE A 19 -7.27 -7.98 -4.28
C ILE A 19 -7.03 -9.36 -3.65
N LYS A 20 -5.88 -10.00 -3.95
CA LYS A 20 -5.47 -11.30 -3.40
C LYS A 20 -5.44 -11.31 -1.87
N HIS A 21 -5.10 -10.18 -1.26
CA HIS A 21 -5.02 -10.03 0.19
C HIS A 21 -6.29 -9.45 0.85
N ASN A 22 -7.44 -9.52 0.17
CA ASN A 22 -8.77 -9.18 0.71
C ASN A 22 -8.89 -7.76 1.26
N VAL A 23 -8.27 -6.79 0.59
CA VAL A 23 -8.49 -5.37 0.89
C VAL A 23 -9.97 -5.02 0.62
N ARG A 24 -10.60 -4.28 1.56
CA ARG A 24 -12.06 -4.12 1.60
C ARG A 24 -12.64 -3.04 0.68
N TYR A 25 -11.81 -2.28 -0.04
CA TYR A 25 -12.27 -1.27 -0.98
C TYR A 25 -12.00 -1.67 -2.42
N SER A 26 -12.90 -1.25 -3.32
CA SER A 26 -12.85 -1.58 -4.75
C SER A 26 -12.43 -0.40 -5.63
N HIS A 27 -12.28 0.79 -5.06
CA HIS A 27 -11.96 2.02 -5.80
C HIS A 27 -10.81 2.76 -5.12
N ILE A 28 -9.91 3.29 -5.94
CA ILE A 28 -8.70 3.99 -5.50
C ILE A 28 -8.57 5.31 -6.24
N THR A 29 -7.86 6.26 -5.65
CA THR A 29 -7.48 7.51 -6.32
C THR A 29 -6.14 7.35 -7.02
N LEU A 30 -6.05 7.79 -8.28
CA LEU A 30 -4.79 7.93 -9.01
C LEU A 30 -4.58 9.39 -9.47
N PRO A 31 -3.32 9.86 -9.54
CA PRO A 31 -2.10 9.22 -9.02
C PRO A 31 -2.09 9.17 -7.48
N ASN A 32 -1.32 8.28 -6.88
CA ASN A 32 -1.18 8.24 -5.42
C ASN A 32 -0.28 9.41 -4.98
N LYS A 33 -0.80 10.35 -4.19
CA LYS A 33 -0.15 11.64 -3.88
C LYS A 33 1.21 11.56 -3.14
N ASN A 34 1.67 10.36 -2.78
CA ASN A 34 2.89 10.12 -2.00
C ASN A 34 3.96 9.30 -2.73
N ASP A 35 3.68 8.79 -3.94
CA ASP A 35 4.63 7.99 -4.72
C ASP A 35 4.62 8.47 -6.18
N ASP A 36 5.72 8.26 -6.90
CA ASP A 36 5.85 8.49 -8.35
C ASP A 36 4.97 7.51 -9.17
N ASP A 37 4.18 6.68 -8.49
CA ASP A 37 3.28 5.69 -9.07
C ASP A 37 2.08 6.34 -9.74
N THR A 38 2.20 6.41 -11.06
CA THR A 38 1.17 6.93 -11.97
C THR A 38 0.23 5.83 -12.48
N SER A 39 0.51 4.55 -12.20
CA SER A 39 -0.22 3.41 -12.76
C SER A 39 -0.46 2.29 -11.74
N GLN A 40 -1.54 1.51 -11.91
CA GLN A 40 -1.78 0.33 -11.08
C GLN A 40 -0.82 -0.83 -11.38
N GLU A 41 -0.19 -0.81 -12.55
CA GLU A 41 0.79 -1.81 -12.97
C GLU A 41 2.12 -1.64 -12.24
N SER A 42 2.63 -0.41 -12.14
CA SER A 42 3.83 -0.11 -11.34
C SER A 42 3.64 -0.48 -9.88
N ILE A 43 2.47 -0.17 -9.30
CA ILE A 43 2.11 -0.58 -7.94
C ILE A 43 2.14 -2.11 -7.77
N ASN A 44 1.59 -2.87 -8.72
CA ASN A 44 1.64 -4.34 -8.66
C ASN A 44 3.08 -4.87 -8.70
N ILE A 45 3.92 -4.31 -9.56
CA ILE A 45 5.34 -4.70 -9.70
C ILE A 45 6.08 -4.43 -8.39
N GLN A 46 5.89 -3.25 -7.80
CA GLN A 46 6.52 -2.87 -6.54
C GLN A 46 6.05 -3.76 -5.38
N LEU A 47 4.75 -4.07 -5.30
CA LEU A 47 4.21 -4.90 -4.23
C LEU A 47 4.62 -6.38 -4.35
N ALA A 48 4.87 -6.87 -5.57
CA ALA A 48 5.32 -8.23 -5.80
C ALA A 48 6.68 -8.54 -5.14
N GLU A 49 7.53 -7.54 -4.92
CA GLU A 49 8.81 -7.70 -4.20
C GLU A 49 8.62 -8.24 -2.76
N TYR A 50 7.44 -8.01 -2.16
CA TYR A 50 7.14 -8.42 -0.79
C TYR A 50 6.54 -9.84 -0.68
N ASP A 51 6.22 -10.51 -1.80
CA ASP A 51 5.71 -11.89 -1.80
C ASP A 51 6.58 -12.89 -1.01
N PRO A 52 7.94 -12.92 -1.15
CA PRO A 52 8.78 -13.81 -0.35
C PRO A 52 8.63 -13.57 1.15
N ILE A 53 8.53 -12.32 1.59
CA ILE A 53 8.38 -11.97 3.02
C ILE A 53 7.02 -12.42 3.56
N LEU A 54 5.96 -12.27 2.75
CA LEU A 54 4.61 -12.72 3.13
C LEU A 54 4.48 -14.23 3.22
N SER A 55 5.22 -14.99 2.40
CA SER A 55 5.18 -16.45 2.39
C SER A 55 5.57 -17.06 3.75
N VAL A 56 6.41 -16.34 4.53
CA VAL A 56 6.86 -16.72 5.87
C VAL A 56 5.77 -16.51 6.94
N LYS A 57 4.65 -15.83 6.61
CA LYS A 57 3.47 -15.61 7.47
C LYS A 57 3.73 -14.93 8.82
N CYS A 58 4.91 -14.34 9.01
CA CYS A 58 5.27 -13.61 10.23
C CYS A 58 4.43 -12.34 10.47
N TYR A 59 3.86 -11.76 9.41
CA TYR A 59 3.06 -10.53 9.49
C TYR A 59 1.73 -10.67 8.75
N SER A 60 0.68 -11.04 9.48
CA SER A 60 -0.67 -11.19 8.90
C SER A 60 -1.29 -9.89 8.39
N LEU A 61 -0.83 -8.73 8.90
CA LEU A 61 -1.33 -7.40 8.53
C LEU A 61 -0.45 -6.66 7.51
N LEU A 62 0.71 -7.22 7.15
CA LEU A 62 1.64 -6.58 6.21
C LEU A 62 1.02 -6.28 4.83
N PRO A 63 0.21 -7.18 4.21
CA PRO A 63 -0.40 -6.86 2.92
C PRO A 63 -1.36 -5.65 2.99
N LEU A 64 -2.15 -5.58 4.06
CA LEU A 64 -3.06 -4.46 4.33
C LEU A 64 -2.29 -3.15 4.53
N PHE A 65 -1.17 -3.23 5.25
CA PHE A 65 -0.28 -2.10 5.46
C PHE A 65 0.28 -1.56 4.14
N LEU A 66 0.87 -2.44 3.32
CA LEU A 66 1.44 -2.06 2.02
C LEU A 66 0.38 -1.48 1.07
N CYS A 67 -0.78 -2.11 0.97
CA CYS A 67 -1.88 -1.61 0.13
C CYS A 67 -2.39 -0.24 0.59
N SER A 68 -2.46 0.03 1.90
CA SER A 68 -2.90 1.34 2.40
C SER A 68 -1.92 2.48 2.08
N LEU A 69 -0.65 2.15 1.83
CA LEU A 69 0.36 3.13 1.43
C LEU A 69 0.37 3.34 -0.08
N SER A 70 0.32 2.25 -0.85
CA SER A 70 0.44 2.28 -2.32
C SER A 70 -0.89 2.57 -3.03
N THR A 71 -2.03 2.30 -2.39
CA THR A 71 -3.36 2.53 -2.97
C THR A 71 -4.22 3.34 -2.01
N SER A 72 -4.38 4.63 -2.31
CA SER A 72 -5.23 5.52 -1.52
C SER A 72 -6.71 5.21 -1.76
N PHE A 73 -7.47 4.99 -0.68
CA PHE A 73 -8.92 4.78 -0.73
C PHE A 73 -9.63 5.98 -1.36
N CYS A 74 -10.53 5.72 -2.31
CA CYS A 74 -11.43 6.73 -2.85
C CYS A 74 -12.58 7.01 -1.87
N ASN A 75 -12.59 8.20 -1.27
CA ASN A 75 -13.74 8.70 -0.53
C ASN A 75 -14.65 9.59 -1.40
N SER A 76 -15.89 9.81 -0.96
CA SER A 76 -16.89 10.68 -1.61
C SER A 76 -16.46 12.13 -1.78
N THR A 77 -15.43 12.55 -1.05
CA THR A 77 -14.90 13.93 -1.09
C THR A 77 -13.77 14.06 -2.11
N SER A 78 -13.37 12.95 -2.77
CA SER A 78 -12.21 12.86 -3.68
C SER A 78 -10.90 13.35 -3.03
N GLN A 79 -10.86 13.44 -1.70
CA GLN A 79 -9.70 13.90 -0.95
C GLN A 79 -8.95 12.68 -0.42
N PRO A 80 -7.66 12.52 -0.73
CA PRO A 80 -6.88 11.40 -0.21
C PRO A 80 -6.84 11.46 1.31
N ILE A 81 -7.20 10.36 1.97
CA ILE A 81 -7.08 10.23 3.42
C ILE A 81 -5.61 10.06 3.75
N LYS A 82 -5.02 11.02 4.49
CA LYS A 82 -3.64 10.89 4.96
C LYS A 82 -3.57 9.78 6.03
N PRO A 83 -2.52 8.94 6.04
CA PRO A 83 -2.35 7.96 7.10
C PRO A 83 -2.21 8.64 8.46
N CYS A 84 -2.67 7.99 9.53
CA CYS A 84 -2.50 8.50 10.88
C CYS A 84 -1.00 8.70 11.21
N ARG A 85 -0.67 9.67 12.07
CA ARG A 85 0.74 9.95 12.45
C ARG A 85 1.47 8.73 13.01
N SER A 86 0.79 7.89 13.78
CA SER A 86 1.32 6.61 14.27
C SER A 86 1.67 5.66 13.14
N PHE A 87 0.83 5.62 12.10
CA PHE A 87 1.00 4.79 10.91
C PHE A 87 2.14 5.27 10.01
N CYS A 88 2.29 6.59 9.84
CA CYS A 88 3.37 7.19 9.05
C CYS A 88 4.75 7.01 9.71
N LYS A 89 4.82 7.16 11.04
CA LYS A 89 6.02 6.76 11.82
C LYS A 89 6.29 5.26 11.65
N GLY A 90 5.23 4.47 11.58
CA GLY A 90 5.24 3.08 11.18
C GLY A 90 5.97 2.83 9.87
N LYS A 91 5.75 3.58 8.78
CA LYS A 91 6.45 3.38 7.49
C LYS A 91 7.99 3.48 7.62
N LEU A 92 8.50 4.48 8.33
CA LEU A 92 9.94 4.64 8.59
C LEU A 92 10.50 3.52 9.49
N ILE A 93 9.66 3.07 10.42
CA ILE A 93 9.89 1.92 11.26
C ILE A 93 9.85 0.64 10.41
N VAL A 94 8.96 0.51 9.42
CA VAL A 94 8.70 -0.71 8.64
C VAL A 94 9.88 -1.11 7.78
N ASP A 95 10.66 -0.19 7.20
CA ASP A 95 11.84 -0.59 6.42
C ASP A 95 12.92 -1.24 7.32
N ILE A 96 13.17 -0.65 8.49
CA ILE A 96 14.10 -1.18 9.50
C ILE A 96 13.51 -2.39 10.22
N PHE A 97 12.21 -2.33 10.51
CA PHE A 97 11.48 -3.34 11.26
C PHE A 97 11.32 -4.57 10.38
N ILE A 98 10.83 -4.51 9.13
CA ILE A 98 10.69 -5.68 8.26
C ILE A 98 12.01 -6.45 8.21
N HIS A 99 13.15 -5.79 8.00
CA HIS A 99 14.43 -6.50 7.96
C HIS A 99 14.75 -7.22 9.30
N TYR A 100 14.67 -6.51 10.43
CA TYR A 100 14.98 -7.07 11.75
C TYR A 100 13.98 -8.15 12.20
N PHE A 101 12.71 -7.89 11.99
CA PHE A 101 11.60 -8.73 12.44
C PHE A 101 11.40 -9.96 11.53
N VAL A 102 11.65 -9.87 10.21
CA VAL A 102 11.72 -11.06 9.34
C VAL A 102 12.87 -11.97 9.77
N ILE A 103 14.05 -11.44 10.07
CA ILE A 103 15.19 -12.25 10.56
C ILE A 103 14.85 -12.90 11.90
N SER A 104 14.32 -12.13 12.86
CA SER A 104 13.92 -12.65 14.17
C SER A 104 12.83 -13.73 14.07
N CYS A 105 11.86 -13.52 13.17
CA CYS A 105 10.78 -14.47 12.98
C CYS A 105 11.23 -15.73 12.22
N LEU A 106 12.09 -15.62 11.21
CA LEU A 106 12.76 -16.79 10.59
C LEU A 106 13.53 -17.61 11.64
N ASN A 107 14.20 -16.95 12.58
CA ASN A 107 14.91 -17.61 13.68
C ASN A 107 13.98 -18.23 14.74
N ASN A 108 12.69 -17.84 14.79
CA ASN A 108 11.69 -18.36 15.72
C ASN A 108 10.69 -19.34 15.07
N VAL A 109 10.72 -19.54 13.75
CA VAL A 109 9.90 -20.52 13.00
C VAL A 109 10.54 -21.92 13.02
N GLN A 110 11.48 -22.16 13.93
CA GLN A 110 12.12 -23.46 14.14
C GLN A 110 11.31 -24.37 15.07
#